data_AF-A0A951XWJ2-F1
#
_entry.id   AF-A0A951XWJ2-F1
#
_cell.length_a   1.000
_cell.length_b   1.000
_cell.length_c   1.000
_cell.angle_alpha   90.00
_cell.angle_beta   90.00
_cell.angle_gamma   90.00
#
_symmetry.space_group_name_H-M   'P 1'
#
loop_
_entity.id
_entity.type
_entity.pdbx_description
1 polymer ?
#
loop_
_entity_poly.entity_id
_entity_poly.type
_entity_poly.pdbx_seq_one_letter_code
_entity_poly.pdbx_strand_id
1 'polypeptide(L)' 'MAEPDAKLNPAALPLADAARLLSAAGGQRITPDLLELDRGAGAPINADGTLNLVHYAAWLIREMSGRGD' A
#
# COMPACT_ATOMS: atom_id res chain seq x y z
N MET A 1 23.13 -0.88 4.93
CA MET A 1 23.15 0.53 4.53
C MET A 1 21.98 0.72 3.57
N ALA A 2 20.86 1.30 4.01
CA ALA A 2 19.76 1.63 3.11
C ALA A 2 20.04 3.04 2.60
N GLU A 3 20.23 3.19 1.30
CA GLU A 3 20.54 4.47 0.68
C GLU A 3 19.38 5.45 0.94
N PRO A 4 19.63 6.58 1.63
CA PRO A 4 18.65 7.63 1.78
C PRO A 4 18.59 8.43 0.47
N ASP A 5 17.38 8.83 0.07
CA ASP A 5 17.11 9.79 -1.02
C ASP A 5 16.77 9.24 -2.43
N ALA A 6 16.23 8.02 -2.54
CA ALA A 6 15.29 7.79 -3.63
C ALA A 6 13.97 8.48 -3.23
N LYS A 7 13.70 9.68 -3.76
CA LYS A 7 12.41 10.39 -3.55
C LYS A 7 11.25 9.41 -3.73
N LEU A 8 10.63 9.01 -2.62
CA LEU A 8 9.48 8.11 -2.65
C LEU A 8 8.38 8.79 -3.45
N ASN A 9 7.96 8.17 -4.54
CA ASN A 9 6.85 8.66 -5.33
C ASN A 9 5.56 8.05 -4.79
N PRO A 10 4.67 8.82 -4.13
CA PRO A 10 3.44 8.27 -3.55
C PRO A 10 2.49 7.65 -4.59
N ALA A 11 2.65 7.98 -5.87
CA ALA A 11 1.91 7.38 -6.97
C ALA A 11 2.49 6.05 -7.47
N ALA A 12 3.74 5.74 -7.13
CA ALA A 12 4.47 4.55 -7.58
C ALA A 12 5.43 4.05 -6.48
N LEU A 13 4.85 3.52 -5.40
CA LEU A 13 5.57 2.96 -4.27
C LEU A 13 5.81 1.46 -4.46
N PRO A 14 7.04 0.97 -4.32
CA PRO A 14 7.27 -0.47 -4.14
C PRO A 14 6.49 -0.99 -2.92
N LEU A 15 5.97 -2.22 -2.96
CA LEU A 15 5.20 -2.79 -1.85
C LEU A 15 5.96 -2.74 -0.52
N ALA A 16 7.27 -2.96 -0.54
CA ALA A 16 8.11 -2.91 0.67
C ALA A 16 8.14 -1.52 1.31
N ASP A 17 8.25 -0.47 0.49
CA ASP A 17 8.24 0.93 0.95
C ASP A 17 6.84 1.37 1.38
N ALA A 18 5.80 0.93 0.65
CA ALA A 18 4.41 1.16 1.05
C ALA A 18 4.14 0.53 2.43
N ALA A 19 4.57 -0.71 2.68
CA ALA A 19 4.39 -1.37 3.97
C ALA A 19 5.10 -0.61 5.10
N ARG A 20 6.32 -0.13 4.87
CA ARG A 20 7.04 0.72 5.84
C ARG A 20 6.31 2.03 6.10
N LEU A 21 5.87 2.72 5.05
CA LEU A 21 5.19 4.00 5.17
C LEU A 21 3.85 3.85 5.90
N LEU A 22 3.03 2.87 5.52
CA LEU A 22 1.76 2.57 6.18
C LEU A 22 1.98 2.14 7.64
N SER A 23 3.05 1.39 7.91
CA SER A 23 3.39 1.01 9.29
C SER A 23 3.74 2.21 10.15
N ALA A 24 4.53 3.12 9.61
CA ALA A 24 4.95 4.34 10.29
C ALA A 24 3.76 5.31 10.49
N ALA A 25 2.89 5.44 9.49
CA ALA A 25 1.76 6.36 9.52
C ALA A 25 0.59 5.85 10.38
N GLY A 26 0.28 4.55 10.31
CA GLY A 26 -0.85 3.94 11.01
C GLY A 26 -0.52 3.44 12.42
N GLY A 27 0.76 3.43 12.82
CA GLY A 27 1.20 2.90 14.12
C GLY A 27 1.00 1.39 14.29
N GLN A 28 0.58 0.69 13.23
CA GLN A 28 0.39 -0.77 13.20
C GLN A 28 1.41 -1.38 12.25
N ARG A 29 2.00 -2.52 12.60
CA ARG A 29 2.92 -3.21 11.70
C ARG A 29 2.19 -3.75 10.46
N ILE A 30 2.50 -3.19 9.30
CA ILE A 30 2.06 -3.64 7.97
C ILE A 30 3.26 -4.33 7.30
N THR A 31 3.07 -5.57 6.88
CA THR A 31 4.07 -6.34 6.12
C THR A 31 3.75 -6.35 4.63
N PRO A 32 4.75 -6.55 3.76
CA PRO A 32 4.51 -6.69 2.33
C PRO A 32 3.59 -7.88 1.99
N ASP A 33 3.60 -8.93 2.83
CA ASP A 33 2.69 -10.07 2.71
C ASP A 33 1.21 -9.66 2.83
N LEU A 34 0.88 -8.73 3.74
CA LEU A 34 -0.48 -8.18 3.84
C LEU A 34 -0.89 -7.44 2.57
N LEU A 35 0.03 -6.64 2.00
CA LEU A 35 -0.23 -5.92 0.75
C LEU A 35 -0.40 -6.87 -0.45
N GLU A 36 0.29 -8.01 -0.45
CA GLU A 36 0.09 -9.07 -1.46
C GLU A 36 -1.26 -9.78 -1.29
N LEU A 37 -1.74 -9.95 -0.05
CA LEU A 37 -3.11 -10.43 0.20
C LEU A 37 -4.16 -9.42 -0.29
N ASP A 38 -3.96 -8.14 -0.03
CA ASP A 38 -4.84 -7.07 -0.53
C ASP A 38 -4.84 -7.04 -2.07
N ARG A 39 -3.69 -7.25 -2.70
CA ARG A 39 -3.60 -7.45 -4.16
C ARG A 39 -4.43 -8.65 -4.62
N GLY A 40 -4.36 -9.78 -3.92
CA GLY A 40 -5.20 -10.95 -4.18
C GLY A 40 -6.70 -10.68 -4.03
N ALA A 41 -7.07 -9.78 -3.12
CA ALA A 41 -8.44 -9.29 -2.92
C ALA A 41 -8.90 -8.28 -3.99
N GLY A 42 -7.99 -7.83 -4.88
CA GLY A 42 -8.30 -6.92 -5.98
C GLY A 42 -7.90 -5.46 -5.71
N ALA A 43 -6.98 -5.21 -4.77
CA ALA A 43 -6.42 -3.88 -4.58
C ALA A 43 -5.76 -3.34 -5.87
N PRO A 44 -5.95 -2.05 -6.20
CA PRO A 44 -5.40 -1.47 -7.42
C PRO A 44 -3.88 -1.36 -7.36
N ILE A 45 -3.19 -2.10 -8.23
CA ILE A 45 -1.74 -2.06 -8.42
C ILE A 45 -1.44 -1.45 -9.79
N ASN A 46 -0.38 -0.65 -9.89
CA ASN A 46 0.11 -0.13 -11.16
C ASN A 46 0.62 -1.29 -12.05
N ALA A 47 0.63 -1.08 -13.37
CA ALA A 47 1.12 -2.09 -14.32
C ALA A 47 2.59 -2.49 -14.10
N ASP A 48 3.39 -1.62 -13.50
CA ASP A 48 4.79 -1.84 -13.14
C ASP A 48 4.96 -2.67 -11.85
N GLY A 49 3.87 -3.00 -11.15
CA GLY A 49 3.91 -3.73 -9.87
C GLY A 49 4.08 -2.84 -8.64
N THR A 50 4.13 -1.51 -8.82
CA THR A 50 4.11 -0.54 -7.73
C THR A 50 2.68 -0.21 -7.29
N LEU A 51 2.54 0.30 -6.07
CA LEU A 51 1.29 0.74 -5.47
C LEU A 51 1.15 2.26 -5.62
N ASN A 52 -0.03 2.72 -6.03
CA ASN A 52 -0.41 4.12 -5.87
C ASN A 52 -1.15 4.29 -4.53
N LEU A 53 -0.57 5.08 -3.63
CA LEU A 53 -1.07 5.23 -2.25
C LEU A 53 -2.49 5.79 -2.20
N VAL A 54 -2.83 6.74 -3.08
CA VAL A 54 -4.15 7.38 -3.09
C VAL A 54 -5.22 6.39 -3.57
N HIS A 55 -4.94 5.66 -4.65
CA HIS A 55 -5.85 4.64 -5.15
C HIS A 55 -6.02 3.49 -4.14
N TYR A 56 -4.94 3.10 -3.49
CA TYR A 56 -4.97 2.08 -2.46
C TYR A 56 -5.80 2.51 -1.25
N ALA A 57 -5.62 3.73 -0.75
CA ALA A 57 -6.43 4.27 0.34
C ALA A 57 -7.91 4.35 -0.02
N ALA A 58 -8.24 4.76 -1.24
CA ALA A 58 -9.62 4.79 -1.72
C ALA A 58 -10.24 3.37 -1.79
N TRP A 59 -9.49 2.38 -2.25
CA TRP A 59 -9.92 0.97 -2.23
C TRP A 59 -10.12 0.46 -0.80
N LEU A 60 -9.21 0.76 0.13
CA LEU A 60 -9.34 0.39 1.54
C LEU A 60 -10.61 0.96 2.16
N ILE A 61 -10.92 2.24 1.92
CA ILE A 61 -12.16 2.87 2.43
C ILE A 61 -13.39 2.18 1.84
N ARG A 62 -13.35 1.83 0.54
CA ARG A 62 -14.42 1.06 -0.10
C ARG A 62 -14.58 -0.32 0.52
N GLU A 63 -13.48 -1.03 0.77
CA GLU A 63 -13.50 -2.37 1.35
C GLU A 63 -13.99 -2.36 2.81
N MET A 64 -13.62 -1.34 3.58
CA MET A 64 -14.15 -1.13 4.94
C MET A 64 -15.64 -0.79 4.92
N SER A 65 -16.10 -0.03 3.92
CA SER A 65 -17.52 0.37 3.81
C SER A 65 -18.41 -0.72 3.20
N GLY A 66 -17.86 -1.54 2.30
CA GLY A 66 -18.59 -2.61 1.61
C GLY A 66 -18.74 -3.90 2.43
N ARG A 67 -17.96 -4.06 3.51
CA ARG A 67 -18.06 -5.19 4.44
C ARG A 67 -19.11 -4.98 5.56
N GLY A 68 -19.88 -3.89 5.49
CA GLY A 68 -20.85 -3.45 6.50
C GLY A 68 -22.32 -3.65 6.14
N ASP A 69 -22.63 -4.45 5.11
CA ASP A 69 -23.98 -4.97 4.81
C ASP A 69 -24.07 -6.47 5.17
#